data_AF-A0A1F7WNQ5-F1
#
_entry.id   AF-A0A1F7WNQ5-F1
#
_cell.length_a   1.000
_cell.length_b   1.000
_cell.length_c   1.000
_cell.angle_alpha   90.00
_cell.angle_beta   90.00
_cell.angle_gamma   90.00
#
_symmetry.space_group_name_H-M   'P 1'
#
loop_
_entity.id
_entity.type
_entity.pdbx_description
1 polymer ?
#
loop_
_entity_poly.entity_id
_entity_poly.type
_entity_poly.pdbx_seq_one_letter_code
_entity_poly.pdbx_strand_id
1 'polypeptide(L)' 'MFEKVKIKAEKFIAVFSDDDPVVPYKENLKVFKEKLEAETITKHKMGHFSQDEGFTEIPFLLDLL' A
#
# COMPACT_ATOMS: atom_id res chain seq x y z
N MET A 1 7.33 15.16 -7.50
CA MET A 1 6.34 15.10 -6.40
C MET A 1 6.82 14.15 -5.31
N PHE A 2 7.14 12.88 -5.61
CA PHE A 2 7.69 11.90 -4.65
C PHE A 2 8.92 12.36 -3.87
N GLU A 3 9.91 13.01 -4.50
CA GLU A 3 11.10 13.53 -3.79
C GLU A 3 10.76 14.45 -2.62
N LYS A 4 9.71 15.29 -2.77
CA LYS A 4 9.26 16.19 -1.69
C LYS A 4 8.62 15.42 -0.54
N VAL A 5 7.99 14.28 -0.82
CA VAL A 5 7.37 13.41 0.18
C VAL A 5 8.43 12.57 0.87
N LYS A 6 9.38 12.01 0.10
CA LYS A 6 10.45 11.14 0.59
C LYS A 6 11.27 11.77 1.71
N ILE A 7 11.53 13.09 1.64
CA ILE A 7 12.28 13.82 2.69
C ILE A 7 11.46 14.14 3.95
N LYS A 8 10.17 13.78 4.01
CA LYS A 8 9.25 14.12 5.11
C LYS A 8 8.97 12.98 6.07
N ALA A 9 9.43 11.77 5.77
CA ALA A 9 9.31 10.63 6.67
C ALA A 9 10.54 9.73 6.57
N GLU A 10 10.84 9.03 7.66
CA GLU A 10 11.96 8.09 7.75
C GLU A 10 11.60 6.69 7.23
N LYS A 11 10.30 6.35 7.27
CA LYS A 11 9.78 5.04 6.86
C LYS A 11 8.55 5.22 6.00
N PHE A 12 8.50 4.48 4.90
CA PHE A 12 7.31 4.33 4.07
C PHE A 12 6.94 2.85 4.03
N ILE A 13 5.69 2.54 4.33
CA ILE A 13 5.13 1.19 4.19
C ILE A 13 3.95 1.30 3.22
N ALA A 14 3.95 0.50 2.17
CA ALA A 14 2.89 0.46 1.17
C ALA A 14 2.26 -0.93 1.19
N VAL A 15 0.98 -1.00 1.58
CA VAL A 15 0.22 -2.23 1.65
C VAL A 15 -0.69 -2.33 0.42
N PHE A 16 -0.65 -3.46 -0.27
CA PHE A 16 -1.40 -3.70 -1.50
C PHE A 16 -2.22 -4.99 -1.40
N SER A 17 -3.30 -5.07 -2.17
CA SER A 17 -3.91 -6.34 -2.54
C SER A 17 -3.48 -6.71 -3.95
N ASP A 18 -3.11 -7.97 -4.18
CA ASP A 18 -2.72 -8.43 -5.51
C ASP A 18 -3.90 -8.69 -6.46
N ASP A 19 -5.12 -8.73 -5.91
CA ASP A 19 -6.39 -8.86 -6.61
C ASP A 19 -7.20 -7.56 -6.66
N ASP A 20 -6.61 -6.40 -6.31
CA ASP A 20 -7.26 -5.09 -6.44
C ASP A 20 -7.67 -4.83 -7.90
N PRO A 21 -8.98 -4.72 -8.21
CA PRO A 21 -9.44 -4.54 -9.59
C PRO A 21 -9.33 -3.09 -10.08
N VAL A 22 -9.07 -2.14 -9.17
CA VAL A 22 -9.04 -0.70 -9.44
C VAL A 22 -7.61 -0.21 -9.61
N VAL A 23 -6.70 -0.67 -8.76
CA VAL A 23 -5.31 -0.18 -8.72
C VAL A 23 -4.36 -1.21 -9.34
N PRO A 24 -3.64 -0.87 -10.43
CA PRO A 24 -2.68 -1.78 -11.04
C PRO A 24 -1.56 -2.19 -10.07
N TYR A 25 -1.65 -3.40 -9.52
CA TYR A 25 -0.78 -3.90 -8.46
C TYR A 25 0.72 -3.82 -8.84
N LYS A 26 1.12 -4.40 -9.98
CA LYS A 26 2.53 -4.49 -10.38
C LYS A 26 3.17 -3.12 -10.63
N GLU A 27 2.43 -2.20 -11.23
CA GLU A 27 2.93 -0.86 -11.53
C GLU A 27 3.13 -0.06 -10.25
N ASN A 28 2.12 -0.06 -9.36
CA ASN A 28 2.19 0.67 -8.11
C ASN A 28 3.25 0.09 -7.17
N LEU A 29 3.35 -1.24 -7.05
CA LEU A 29 4.41 -1.85 -6.24
C LEU A 29 5.80 -1.39 -6.68
N LYS A 30 6.06 -1.30 -7.99
CA LYS A 30 7.32 -0.77 -8.54
C LYS A 30 7.49 0.71 -8.21
N VAL A 31 6.47 1.53 -8.44
CA VAL A 31 6.54 2.98 -8.18
C VAL A 31 6.85 3.28 -6.72
N PHE A 32 6.13 2.66 -5.77
CA PHE A 32 6.33 2.92 -4.35
C PHE A 32 7.70 2.41 -3.86
N LYS A 33 8.15 1.25 -4.35
CA LYS A 33 9.48 0.72 -4.04
C LYS A 33 10.60 1.62 -4.59
N GLU A 34 10.51 2.05 -5.84
CA GLU A 34 11.59 2.83 -6.48
C GLU A 34 11.58 4.31 -6.09
N LYS A 35 10.41 4.92 -5.90
CA LYS A 35 10.28 6.37 -5.65
C LYS A 35 10.30 6.74 -4.18
N LEU A 36 9.85 5.86 -3.30
CA LEU A 36 9.79 6.13 -1.86
C LEU A 36 10.70 5.22 -1.04
N GLU A 37 11.35 4.23 -1.66
CA GLU A 37 12.05 3.15 -0.93
C GLU A 37 11.12 2.48 0.09
N ALA A 38 9.83 2.38 -0.26
CA ALA A 38 8.83 1.87 0.65
C ALA A 38 8.99 0.36 0.87
N GLU A 39 8.78 -0.09 2.10
CA GLU A 39 8.51 -1.49 2.42
C GLU A 39 7.14 -1.86 1.84
N THR A 40 7.13 -2.82 0.92
CA THR A 40 5.89 -3.24 0.25
C THR A 40 5.36 -4.52 0.87
N ILE A 41 4.11 -4.50 1.34
CA ILE A 41 3.41 -5.65 1.90
C ILE A 41 2.28 -6.04 0.95
N THR A 42 2.23 -7.30 0.55
CA THR A 42 1.16 -7.84 -0.30
C THR A 42 0.19 -8.66 0.52
N LYS A 43 -1.09 -8.36 0.40
CA LYS A 43 -2.20 -9.18 0.89
C LYS A 43 -2.91 -9.80 -0.30
N HIS A 44 -3.56 -10.92 -0.03
CA HIS A 44 -4.30 -11.68 -1.03
C HIS A 44 -5.78 -11.63 -0.70
N LYS A 45 -6.63 -11.51 -1.73
CA LYS A 45 -8.09 -11.54 -1.59
C LYS A 45 -8.67 -10.41 -0.75
N MET A 46 -8.03 -9.23 -0.77
CA MET A 46 -8.51 -8.05 -0.05
C MET A 46 -9.17 -7.01 -0.98
N GLY A 47 -9.19 -7.25 -2.30
CA GLY A 47 -9.77 -6.31 -3.26
C GLY A 47 -9.16 -4.91 -3.13
N HIS A 48 -10.00 -3.87 -3.16
CA HIS A 48 -9.57 -2.48 -2.99
C HIS A 48 -9.55 -2.01 -1.51
N PHE A 49 -9.62 -2.92 -0.53
CA PHE A 49 -9.81 -2.59 0.89
C PHE A 49 -10.99 -1.65 1.14
N SER A 50 -12.02 -1.74 0.31
CA SER A 50 -13.15 -0.83 0.35
C SER A 50 -14.23 -1.31 1.32
N GLN A 51 -15.03 -0.36 1.82
CA GLN A 51 -16.19 -0.69 2.65
C GLN A 51 -17.22 -1.54 1.88
N ASP A 52 -17.34 -1.33 0.56
CA ASP A 52 -18.23 -2.10 -0.32
C ASP A 52 -17.82 -3.58 -0.41
N GLU A 53 -16.55 -3.87 -0.15
CA GLU A 53 -15.99 -5.23 -0.05
C GLU A 53 -15.99 -5.77 1.40
N GLY A 54 -16.58 -5.02 2.34
CA GLY A 54 -16.71 -5.41 3.74
C GLY A 54 -15.51 -5.05 4.63
N PHE A 55 -14.54 -4.29 4.11
CA PHE A 55 -13.42 -3.80 4.91
C PHE A 55 -13.78 -2.49 5.60
N THR A 56 -14.27 -2.59 6.83
CA THR A 56 -14.49 -1.44 7.72
C THR A 56 -13.32 -1.22 8.69
N GLU A 57 -12.53 -2.26 8.92
CA GLU A 57 -11.38 -2.26 9.81
C GLU A 57 -10.22 -3.04 9.19
N ILE A 58 -9.00 -2.55 9.40
CA ILE A 58 -7.77 -3.18 8.92
C ILE A 58 -6.80 -3.31 10.10
N PRO A 59 -7.08 -4.21 11.07
CA PRO A 59 -6.40 -4.24 12.36
C PRO A 59 -4.89 -4.51 12.24
N PHE A 60 -4.46 -5.28 11.23
CA PHE A 60 -3.04 -5.58 11.03
C PHE A 60 -2.19 -4.35 10.72
N LEU A 61 -2.78 -3.21 10.31
CA LEU A 61 -2.03 -1.97 10.11
C LEU A 61 -1.44 -1.44 11.43
N LEU A 62 -2.07 -1.76 12.56
CA LEU A 62 -1.58 -1.35 13.87
C LEU A 62 -0.26 -2.04 14.23
N ASP A 63 -0.03 -3.26 13.72
CA ASP A 63 1.20 -4.02 13.94
C ASP A 63 2.40 -3.46 13.12
N LEU A 64 2.17 -2.49 12.24
CA LEU A 64 3.18 -1.92 11.34
C LEU A 64 3.77 -0.59 11.86
N LEU A 65 3.18 -0.02 12.91
CA LEU A 65 3.61 1.21 13.60
C LEU A 65 4.72 0.91 14.62
#